data_AF-A0A364H0Y0-F1
#
_entry.id   AF-A0A364H0Y0-F1
#
_cell.length_a   1.000
_cell.length_b   1.000
_cell.length_c   1.000
_cell.angle_alpha   90.00
_cell.angle_beta   90.00
_cell.angle_gamma   90.00
#
_symmetry.space_group_name_H-M   'P 1'
#
loop_
_entity.id
_entity.type
_entity.pdbx_description
1 polymer ?
#
loop_
_entity_poly.entity_id
_entity_poly.type
_entity_poly.pdbx_seq_one_letter_code
_entity_poly.pdbx_strand_id
1 'polypeptide(L)'
;MLNPRLTERAAEFWTDRQLQQFNDAADAEAERAELVAQIAKERLKAKIAALSDDDLIGGMHSVTQKKHGAALRAAFRESPEALGDLVMSIIVHAMSEDAEIEAERSLDSDRPRFANVGCSACGQKFGPGRAGFSHCADHAGRRVRLFDES
;
A
#
# COMPACT_ATOMS: atom_id res chain seq x y z
N MET A 1 27.79 32.29 33.11
CA MET A 1 27.17 31.11 33.73
C MET A 1 25.91 30.80 32.93
N LEU A 2 25.92 29.73 32.12
CA LEU A 2 24.69 29.22 31.49
C LEU A 2 23.77 28.73 32.62
N ASN A 3 22.52 29.17 32.61
CA ASN A 3 21.56 28.88 33.67
C ASN A 3 20.95 27.49 33.43
N PRO A 4 21.29 26.46 34.22
CA PRO A 4 20.96 25.05 33.91
C PRO A 4 19.46 24.77 33.83
N ARG A 5 18.63 25.57 34.51
CA ARG A 5 17.16 25.46 34.49
C ARG A 5 16.50 25.77 33.13
N LEU A 6 17.16 26.54 32.26
CA LEU A 6 16.63 26.83 30.91
C LEU A 6 16.95 25.70 29.93
N THR A 7 18.10 25.05 30.09
CA THR A 7 18.52 23.95 29.22
C THR A 7 17.77 22.65 29.52
N GLU A 8 17.44 22.39 30.79
CA GLU A 8 16.63 21.22 31.20
C GLU A 8 15.21 21.28 30.61
N ARG A 9 14.50 22.41 30.74
CA ARG A 9 13.16 22.60 30.15
C ARG A 9 13.16 22.59 28.62
N ALA A 10 14.24 23.08 27.99
CA ALA A 10 14.39 23.00 26.55
C ALA A 10 14.56 21.54 26.11
N ALA A 11 15.36 20.74 26.81
CA ALA A 11 15.53 19.32 26.52
C ALA A 11 14.22 18.54 26.69
N GLU A 12 13.47 18.77 27.76
CA GLU A 12 12.14 18.18 28.00
C GLU A 12 11.14 18.50 26.89
N PHE A 13 11.10 19.76 26.44
CA PHE A 13 10.23 20.18 25.33
C PHE A 13 10.55 19.45 24.02
N TRP A 14 11.84 19.27 23.72
CA TRP A 14 12.25 18.53 22.51
C TRP A 14 11.95 17.04 22.64
N THR A 15 12.11 16.43 23.81
CA THR A 15 11.78 15.02 24.03
C THR A 15 10.27 14.76 23.94
N ASP A 16 9.44 15.63 24.52
CA ASP A 16 7.98 15.50 24.45
C ASP A 16 7.48 15.62 23.00
N ARG A 17 8.06 16.55 22.22
CA ARG A 17 7.74 16.70 20.80
C ARG A 17 8.18 15.50 19.98
N GLN A 18 9.35 14.91 20.25
CA GLN A 18 9.79 13.70 19.58
C GLN A 18 8.88 12.51 19.91
N LEU A 19 8.46 12.37 21.16
CA LEU A 19 7.51 11.34 21.56
C LEU A 19 6.16 11.52 20.88
N GLN A 20 5.65 12.76 20.81
CA GLN A 20 4.42 13.06 20.09
C GLN A 20 4.53 12.69 18.61
N GLN A 21 5.63 13.07 17.95
CA GLN A 21 5.87 12.71 16.54
C GLN A 21 5.93 11.20 16.31
N PHE A 22 6.48 10.45 17.26
CA PHE A 22 6.52 9.00 17.19
C PHE A 22 5.11 8.39 17.32
N ASN A 23 4.34 8.86 18.31
CA ASN A 23 2.96 8.39 18.50
C ASN A 23 2.08 8.73 17.29
N ASP A 24 2.16 9.96 16.78
CA ASP A 24 1.43 10.39 15.59
C ASP A 24 1.79 9.54 14.36
N ALA A 25 3.06 9.15 14.22
CA ALA A 25 3.51 8.28 13.14
C ALA A 25 2.99 6.85 13.29
N ALA A 26 2.98 6.31 14.51
CA ALA A 26 2.45 4.98 14.81
C ALA A 26 0.94 4.89 14.57
N ASP A 27 0.19 5.91 14.99
CA ASP A 27 -1.25 6.00 14.77
C ASP A 27 -1.57 6.08 13.27
N ALA A 28 -0.82 6.89 12.51
CA ALA A 28 -0.98 6.98 11.06
C ALA A 28 -0.64 5.66 10.33
N GLU A 29 0.34 4.90 10.83
CA GLU A 29 0.66 3.58 10.29
C GLU A 29 -0.44 2.56 10.59
N ALA A 30 -1.02 2.59 11.80
CA ALA A 30 -2.14 1.73 12.17
C ALA A 30 -3.40 2.02 11.33
N GLU A 31 -3.74 3.30 11.12
CA GLU A 31 -4.84 3.70 10.24
C GLU A 31 -4.62 3.23 8.80
N ARG A 32 -3.38 3.36 8.29
CA ARG A 32 -3.02 2.85 6.96
C ARG A 32 -3.20 1.33 6.89
N ALA A 33 -2.72 0.59 7.87
CA ALA A 33 -2.83 -0.87 7.91
C ALA A 33 -4.30 -1.31 7.94
N GLU A 34 -5.17 -0.62 8.69
CA GLU A 34 -6.60 -0.91 8.71
C GLU A 34 -7.25 -0.66 7.34
N LEU A 35 -6.93 0.46 6.68
CA LEU A 35 -7.44 0.75 5.33
C LEU A 35 -6.99 -0.29 4.31
N VAL A 36 -5.72 -0.70 4.36
CA VAL A 36 -5.19 -1.78 3.51
C VAL A 36 -5.99 -3.06 3.71
N ALA A 37 -6.18 -3.47 4.97
CA ALA A 37 -6.92 -4.69 5.28
C ALA A 37 -8.38 -4.63 4.78
N GLN A 38 -9.05 -3.48 4.92
CA GLN A 38 -10.40 -3.28 4.39
C GLN A 38 -10.44 -3.39 2.86
N ILE A 39 -9.51 -2.73 2.15
CA ILE A 39 -9.43 -2.79 0.69
C ILE A 39 -9.11 -4.22 0.22
N ALA A 40 -8.12 -4.86 0.85
CA ALA A 40 -7.72 -6.23 0.52
C ALA A 40 -8.89 -7.21 0.68
N LYS A 41 -9.66 -7.08 1.77
CA LYS A 41 -10.85 -7.89 2.02
C LYS A 41 -11.91 -7.73 0.92
N GLU A 42 -12.22 -6.49 0.52
CA GLU A 42 -13.20 -6.24 -0.54
C GLU A 42 -12.70 -6.73 -1.90
N ARG A 43 -11.39 -6.60 -2.18
CA ARG A 43 -10.76 -7.14 -3.40
C ARG A 43 -10.81 -8.65 -3.45
N LEU A 44 -10.45 -9.33 -2.37
CA LEU A 44 -10.51 -10.79 -2.27
C LEU A 44 -11.95 -11.28 -2.46
N LYS A 45 -12.93 -10.64 -1.81
CA LYS A 45 -14.34 -10.95 -1.98
C LYS A 45 -14.79 -10.81 -3.43
N ALA A 46 -14.36 -9.75 -4.12
CA ALA A 46 -14.65 -9.55 -5.54
C ALA A 46 -14.02 -10.65 -6.42
N LYS A 47 -12.75 -11.01 -6.17
CA LYS A 47 -12.07 -12.10 -6.90
C LYS A 47 -12.73 -13.46 -6.68
N ILE A 48 -13.16 -13.77 -5.46
CA ILE A 48 -13.90 -15.02 -5.17
C ILE A 48 -15.25 -15.04 -5.88
N ALA A 49 -15.96 -13.91 -5.93
CA ALA A 49 -17.26 -13.81 -6.60
C ALA A 49 -17.16 -13.89 -8.13
N ALA A 50 -16.06 -13.41 -8.71
CA ALA A 50 -15.79 -13.39 -10.14
C ALA A 50 -14.55 -14.23 -10.49
N LEU A 51 -14.49 -15.44 -9.92
CA LEU A 51 -13.34 -16.34 -10.01
C LEU A 51 -12.95 -16.60 -11.46
N SER A 52 -11.69 -16.31 -11.81
CA SER A 52 -11.14 -16.52 -13.15
C SER A 52 -10.20 -17.74 -13.22
N ASP A 53 -9.94 -18.21 -14.44
CA ASP A 53 -8.96 -19.29 -14.68
C ASP A 53 -7.55 -18.87 -14.25
N ASP A 54 -7.19 -17.60 -14.42
CA ASP A 54 -5.90 -17.05 -14.00
C ASP A 54 -5.73 -17.10 -12.46
N ASP A 55 -6.81 -16.84 -11.70
CA ASP A 55 -6.78 -16.93 -10.23
C ASP A 55 -6.54 -18.38 -9.76
N LEU A 56 -7.19 -19.34 -10.41
CA LEU A 56 -7.04 -20.77 -10.11
C LEU A 56 -5.64 -21.28 -10.43
N ILE A 57 -5.14 -20.96 -11.63
CA ILE A 57 -3.82 -21.39 -12.10
C ILE A 57 -2.72 -20.70 -11.29
N GLY A 58 -2.87 -19.41 -11.01
CA GLY A 58 -1.95 -18.63 -10.17
C GLY A 58 -1.86 -19.20 -8.75
N GLY A 59 -3.00 -19.43 -8.10
CA GLY A 59 -3.05 -20.04 -6.78
C GLY A 59 -2.42 -21.44 -6.76
N MET A 60 -2.68 -22.26 -7.79
CA MET A 60 -2.06 -23.59 -7.92
C MET A 60 -0.54 -23.52 -8.17
N HIS A 61 -0.04 -22.50 -8.87
CA HIS A 61 1.41 -22.30 -9.03
C HIS A 61 2.08 -22.03 -7.68
N SER A 62 1.41 -21.33 -6.75
CA SER A 62 1.94 -21.10 -5.40
C SER A 62 2.19 -22.41 -4.63
N VAL A 63 1.38 -23.44 -4.88
CA VAL A 63 1.52 -24.80 -4.33
C VAL A 63 2.88 -25.45 -4.69
N THR A 64 3.51 -25.03 -5.80
CA THR A 64 4.79 -25.60 -6.26
C THR A 64 6.00 -25.17 -5.41
N GLN A 65 5.83 -24.18 -4.54
CA GLN A 65 6.82 -23.88 -3.52
C GLN A 65 6.84 -25.02 -2.49
N LYS A 66 8.02 -25.57 -2.18
CA LYS A 66 8.30 -26.76 -1.34
C LYS A 66 7.50 -26.89 -0.01
N LYS A 67 6.80 -25.85 0.45
CA LYS A 67 6.03 -25.78 1.70
C LYS A 67 4.78 -26.66 1.71
N HIS A 68 4.13 -26.94 0.57
CA HIS A 68 2.84 -27.65 0.55
C HIS A 68 2.92 -29.15 0.23
N GLY A 69 4.05 -29.64 -0.26
CA GLY A 69 4.16 -31.03 -0.77
C GLY A 69 3.94 -32.12 0.28
N ALA A 70 4.25 -31.87 1.55
CA ALA A 70 3.95 -32.81 2.64
C ALA A 70 2.46 -32.84 2.96
N ALA A 71 1.81 -31.68 3.04
CA ALA A 71 0.38 -31.55 3.31
C ALA A 71 -0.46 -32.14 2.18
N LEU A 72 -0.10 -31.87 0.91
CA LEU A 72 -0.78 -32.45 -0.26
C LEU A 72 -0.74 -33.98 -0.26
N ARG A 73 0.42 -34.57 0.07
CA ARG A 73 0.55 -36.03 0.15
C ARG A 73 -0.25 -36.62 1.30
N ALA A 74 -0.38 -35.90 2.42
CA ALA A 74 -1.21 -36.34 3.54
C ALA A 74 -2.70 -36.30 3.15
N ALA A 75 -3.18 -35.16 2.64
CA ALA A 75 -4.56 -34.98 2.22
C ALA A 75 -4.98 -35.96 1.11
N PHE A 76 -4.11 -36.20 0.12
CA PHE A 76 -4.37 -37.17 -0.95
C PHE A 76 -4.59 -38.60 -0.44
N ARG A 77 -3.93 -38.99 0.66
CA ARG A 77 -4.08 -40.31 1.26
C ARG A 77 -5.28 -40.41 2.19
N GLU A 78 -5.77 -39.29 2.67
CA GLU A 78 -6.91 -39.21 3.59
C GLU A 78 -8.22 -39.35 2.83
N SER A 79 -8.53 -38.41 1.93
CA SER A 79 -9.73 -38.47 1.09
C SER A 79 -9.71 -37.44 -0.05
N PRO A 80 -10.56 -37.63 -1.09
CA PRO A 80 -10.78 -36.62 -2.11
C PRO A 80 -11.26 -35.27 -1.54
N GLU A 81 -12.09 -35.30 -0.49
CA GLU A 81 -12.61 -34.10 0.18
C GLU A 81 -11.48 -33.33 0.88
N ALA A 82 -10.63 -34.02 1.65
CA ALA A 82 -9.49 -33.40 2.33
C ALA A 82 -8.50 -32.78 1.33
N LEU A 83 -8.29 -33.42 0.18
CA LEU A 83 -7.48 -32.86 -0.90
C LEU A 83 -8.13 -31.60 -1.50
N GLY A 84 -9.45 -31.63 -1.75
CA GLY A 84 -10.21 -30.49 -2.24
C GLY A 84 -10.14 -29.30 -1.30
N ASP A 85 -10.35 -29.52 0.00
CA ASP A 85 -10.28 -28.48 1.03
C ASP A 85 -8.89 -27.86 1.11
N LEU A 86 -7.83 -28.67 1.06
CA LEU A 86 -6.46 -28.18 1.08
C LEU A 86 -6.14 -27.34 -0.16
N VAL A 87 -6.52 -27.81 -1.35
CA VAL A 87 -6.30 -27.07 -2.60
C VAL A 87 -7.04 -25.74 -2.57
N MET A 88 -8.31 -25.73 -2.16
CA MET A 88 -9.10 -24.51 -2.03
C MET A 88 -8.47 -23.54 -1.03
N SER A 89 -8.01 -24.03 0.13
CA SER A 89 -7.31 -23.21 1.12
C SER A 89 -6.05 -22.57 0.56
N ILE A 90 -5.25 -23.28 -0.23
CA ILE A 90 -4.02 -22.72 -0.81
C ILE A 90 -4.34 -21.65 -1.84
N ILE A 91 -5.32 -21.90 -2.71
CA ILE A 91 -5.76 -20.92 -3.72
C ILE A 91 -6.24 -19.64 -3.04
N VAL A 92 -7.13 -19.74 -2.06
CA VAL A 92 -7.66 -18.56 -1.35
C VAL A 92 -6.56 -17.82 -0.60
N HIS A 93 -5.59 -18.54 0.00
CA HIS A 93 -4.46 -17.91 0.67
C HIS A 93 -3.60 -17.10 -0.30
N ALA A 94 -3.23 -17.68 -1.45
CA ALA A 94 -2.48 -16.97 -2.48
C ALA A 94 -3.23 -15.74 -3.01
N MET A 95 -4.54 -15.87 -3.26
CA MET A 95 -5.39 -14.74 -3.67
C MET A 95 -5.46 -13.64 -2.60
N SER A 96 -5.41 -13.99 -1.32
CA SER A 96 -5.38 -13.05 -0.20
C SER A 96 -4.08 -12.25 -0.19
N GLU A 97 -2.92 -12.92 -0.30
CA GLU A 97 -1.62 -12.26 -0.37
C GLU A 97 -1.56 -11.28 -1.56
N ASP A 98 -2.08 -11.70 -2.73
CA ASP A 98 -2.15 -10.82 -3.90
C ASP A 98 -3.11 -9.63 -3.68
N ALA A 99 -4.22 -9.83 -2.99
CA ALA A 99 -5.17 -8.76 -2.68
C ALA A 99 -4.60 -7.73 -1.71
N GLU A 100 -3.80 -8.16 -0.73
CA GLU A 100 -3.05 -7.27 0.18
C GLU A 100 -2.05 -6.41 -0.61
N ILE A 101 -1.22 -7.04 -1.45
CA ILE A 101 -0.25 -6.32 -2.29
C ILE A 101 -0.94 -5.30 -3.22
N GLU A 102 -2.09 -5.67 -3.80
CA GLU A 102 -2.89 -4.76 -4.64
C GLU A 102 -3.48 -3.59 -3.83
N ALA A 103 -3.94 -3.84 -2.60
CA ALA A 103 -4.45 -2.83 -1.70
C ALA A 103 -3.36 -1.81 -1.31
N GLU A 104 -2.17 -2.29 -0.92
CA GLU A 104 -0.97 -1.49 -0.67
C GLU A 104 -0.66 -0.56 -1.85
N ARG A 105 -0.58 -1.14 -3.06
CA ARG A 105 -0.28 -0.41 -4.29
C ARG A 105 -1.34 0.63 -4.62
N SER A 106 -2.60 0.37 -4.30
CA SER A 106 -3.70 1.30 -4.56
C SER A 106 -3.53 2.57 -3.75
N LEU A 107 -3.27 2.44 -2.44
CA LEU A 107 -3.02 3.58 -1.55
C LEU A 107 -1.77 4.38 -1.95
N ASP A 108 -0.69 3.70 -2.30
CA ASP A 108 0.54 4.36 -2.73
C ASP A 108 0.37 5.06 -4.08
N SER A 109 -0.45 4.49 -4.97
CA SER A 109 -0.72 5.11 -6.25
C SER A 109 -1.43 6.45 -6.05
N ASP A 110 -2.48 6.54 -5.24
CA ASP A 110 -3.31 7.74 -5.11
C ASP A 110 -2.58 8.98 -4.58
N ARG A 111 -1.41 8.80 -3.96
CA ARG A 111 -0.57 9.92 -3.52
C ARG A 111 0.17 10.57 -4.70
N PRO A 112 0.19 11.92 -4.81
CA PRO A 112 1.01 12.59 -5.80
C PRO A 112 2.50 12.32 -5.55
N ARG A 113 3.23 11.95 -6.60
CA ARG A 113 4.67 11.66 -6.53
C ARG A 113 5.52 12.90 -6.28
N PHE A 114 5.07 14.04 -6.80
CA PHE A 114 5.75 15.33 -6.67
C PHE A 114 4.80 16.32 -6.02
N ALA A 115 5.30 17.10 -5.05
CA ALA A 115 4.56 18.18 -4.40
C ALA A 115 4.15 19.28 -5.40
N ASN A 116 4.95 19.48 -6.45
CA ASN A 116 4.60 20.35 -7.56
C ASN A 116 5.17 19.79 -8.87
N VAL A 117 4.34 19.66 -9.90
CA VAL A 117 4.79 19.30 -11.25
C VAL A 117 4.81 20.54 -12.14
N GLY A 118 5.80 20.63 -13.01
CA GLY A 118 6.00 21.78 -13.89
C GLY A 118 6.15 21.39 -15.35
N CYS A 119 6.03 22.38 -16.24
CA CYS A 119 6.44 22.25 -17.64
C CYS A 119 7.90 22.66 -17.80
N SER A 120 8.74 21.78 -18.36
CA SER A 120 10.14 22.11 -18.63
C SER A 120 10.31 23.18 -19.72
N ALA A 121 9.33 23.34 -20.63
CA ALA A 121 9.41 24.28 -21.74
C ALA A 121 9.04 25.73 -21.34
N CYS A 122 8.00 25.93 -20.52
CA CYS A 122 7.53 27.27 -20.12
C CYS A 122 7.70 27.59 -18.63
N GLY A 123 8.13 26.62 -17.80
CA GLY A 123 8.33 26.79 -16.37
C GLY A 123 7.04 26.85 -15.53
N GLN A 124 5.86 26.69 -16.14
CA GLN A 124 4.58 26.77 -15.47
C GLN A 124 4.42 25.64 -14.44
N LYS A 125 3.93 25.96 -13.24
CA LYS A 125 3.69 25.02 -12.13
C LYS A 125 2.20 24.64 -12.06
N PHE A 126 1.90 23.39 -11.74
CA PHE A 126 0.53 22.85 -11.76
C PHE A 126 0.04 22.27 -10.43
N GLY A 127 0.87 22.33 -9.38
CA GLY A 127 0.59 21.72 -8.09
C GLY A 127 0.94 20.23 -8.03
N PRO A 128 0.50 19.50 -6.99
CA PRO A 128 0.87 18.11 -6.80
C PRO A 128 0.45 17.22 -7.97
N GLY A 129 1.32 16.30 -8.37
CA GLY A 129 1.08 15.43 -9.51
C GLY A 129 2.02 14.24 -9.57
N ARG A 130 1.73 13.32 -10.49
CA ARG A 130 2.54 12.09 -10.68
C ARG A 130 3.65 12.24 -11.74
N ALA A 131 3.53 13.21 -12.64
CA ALA A 131 4.50 13.50 -13.70
C ALA A 131 4.42 14.97 -14.15
N GLY A 132 5.56 15.52 -14.58
CA GLY A 132 5.64 16.85 -15.21
C GLY A 132 5.31 16.82 -16.71
N PHE A 133 5.40 17.99 -17.34
CA PHE A 133 5.11 18.17 -18.76
C PHE A 133 6.41 18.53 -19.51
N SER A 134 6.64 17.89 -20.64
CA SER A 134 7.84 18.16 -21.45
C SER A 134 7.62 19.36 -22.38
N HIS A 135 6.42 19.48 -22.96
CA HIS A 135 6.06 20.55 -23.88
C HIS A 135 4.77 21.26 -23.43
N CYS A 136 4.58 22.51 -23.90
CA CYS A 136 3.39 23.30 -23.57
C CYS A 136 2.08 22.65 -24.05
N ALA A 137 2.13 21.87 -25.13
CA ALA A 137 0.99 21.13 -25.66
C ALA A 137 0.50 20.05 -24.68
N ASP A 138 1.40 19.47 -23.88
CA ASP A 138 1.09 18.35 -22.98
C ASP A 138 0.21 18.78 -21.79
N HIS A 139 0.12 20.09 -21.52
CA HIS A 139 -0.75 20.66 -20.49
C HIS A 139 -1.75 21.67 -21.05
N ALA A 140 -1.97 21.67 -22.36
CA ALA A 140 -2.99 22.52 -22.98
C ALA A 140 -4.37 22.17 -22.38
N GLY A 141 -5.00 23.14 -21.72
CA GLY A 141 -6.30 22.96 -21.04
C GLY A 141 -6.22 22.58 -19.56
N ARG A 142 -5.04 22.33 -18.98
CA ARG A 142 -4.90 22.22 -17.51
C ARG A 142 -4.91 23.61 -16.87
N ARG A 143 -5.71 23.78 -15.83
CA ARG A 143 -5.74 25.00 -15.01
C ARG A 143 -4.51 25.06 -14.11
N VAL A 144 -3.84 26.21 -14.11
CA VAL A 144 -2.77 26.54 -13.15
C VAL A 144 -3.40 26.63 -11.76
N ARG A 145 -2.84 25.92 -10.78
CA ARG A 145 -3.04 26.26 -9.38
C ARG A 145 -1.89 27.18 -8.99
N LEU A 146 -2.16 28.48 -9.02
CA LEU A 146 -1.29 29.46 -8.36
C LEU A 146 -1.41 29.17 -6.87
N PHE A 147 -0.42 28.48 -6.31
CA PHE A 147 -0.24 28.50 -4.87
C PHE A 147 0.36 29.87 -4.55
N ASP A 148 -0.48 30.77 -4.06
CA ASP A 148 -0.02 32.00 -3.42
C ASP A 148 0.68 31.58 -2.12
N GLU A 149 1.96 31.92 -2.00
CA GLU A 149 2.74 31.70 -0.79
C GLU A 149 2.29 32.70 0.27
N SER A 150 1.92 32.22 1.45
CA SER A 150 1.77 33.00 2.69
C SER A 150 2.32 32.19 3.84
#